data_AF-A0A380T3M6-F1
#
_entry.id   AF-A0A380T3M6-F1
#
_cell.length_a   1.000
_cell.length_b   1.000
_cell.length_c   1.000
_cell.angle_alpha   90.00
_cell.angle_beta   90.00
_cell.angle_gamma   90.00
#
_symmetry.space_group_name_H-M   'P 1'
#
loop_
_entity.id
_entity.type
_entity.pdbx_description
1 polymer ?
#
loop_
_entity_poly.entity_id
_entity_poly.type
_entity_poly.pdbx_seq_one_letter_code
_entity_poly.pdbx_strand_id
1 'polypeptide(L)'
;MQQQHYILALAALWLFTLAFLPFLFAKARTRAFDSGRAAGLETRDAINSQQVASIRIERDELAIQLEAEQRKHLTIKAALQSRVKELEDRIMSYTDMPVTRADHDQLTKTAATLKLAGRTWKALQVAPQTQHAADQQLYIEGLAARVHSQLRITPAKPASAGEVA
;
A
#
# COMPACT_ATOMS: atom_id res chain seq x y z
N MET A 1 -45.27 24.47 -91.56
CA MET A 1 -44.04 25.18 -91.17
C MET A 1 -43.90 25.39 -89.65
N GLN A 2 -44.95 25.74 -88.89
CA GLN A 2 -44.84 25.96 -87.42
C GLN A 2 -44.49 24.71 -86.58
N GLN A 3 -45.06 23.53 -86.88
CA GLN A 3 -44.84 22.31 -86.08
C GLN A 3 -43.37 21.84 -86.05
N GLN A 4 -42.63 22.01 -87.14
CA GLN A 4 -41.23 21.62 -87.22
C GLN A 4 -40.33 22.45 -86.29
N HIS A 5 -40.64 23.75 -86.12
CA HIS A 5 -39.91 24.61 -85.18
C HIS A 5 -40.16 24.22 -83.72
N TYR A 6 -41.38 23.78 -83.37
CA TYR A 6 -41.68 23.28 -82.02
C TYR A 6 -40.93 21.99 -81.70
N ILE A 7 -40.88 21.05 -82.64
CA ILE A 7 -40.17 19.77 -82.43
C ILE A 7 -38.67 20.02 -82.27
N LEU A 8 -38.08 20.91 -83.08
CA LEU A 8 -36.67 21.29 -82.96
C LEU A 8 -36.36 21.98 -81.64
N ALA A 9 -37.22 22.91 -81.19
CA ALA A 9 -37.02 23.59 -79.91
C ALA A 9 -37.10 22.62 -78.72
N LEU A 10 -38.03 21.66 -78.77
CA LEU A 10 -38.21 20.67 -77.70
C LEU A 10 -37.04 19.68 -77.65
N ALA A 11 -36.52 19.26 -78.82
CA ALA A 11 -35.32 18.43 -78.91
C ALA A 11 -34.07 19.16 -78.41
N ALA A 12 -33.90 20.44 -78.75
CA ALA A 12 -32.80 21.26 -78.27
C ALA A 12 -32.85 21.45 -76.74
N LEU A 13 -34.04 21.69 -76.19
CA LEU A 13 -34.24 21.80 -74.74
C LEU A 13 -33.94 20.46 -74.04
N TRP A 14 -34.35 19.33 -74.62
CA TRP A 14 -34.08 18.00 -74.08
C TRP A 14 -32.60 17.63 -74.10
N LEU A 15 -31.88 17.96 -75.18
CA LEU A 15 -30.43 17.77 -75.25
C LEU A 15 -29.69 18.67 -74.26
N PHE A 16 -30.14 19.92 -74.10
CA PHE A 16 -29.58 20.85 -73.13
C PHE A 16 -29.76 20.34 -71.70
N THR A 17 -30.95 19.84 -71.34
CA THR A 17 -31.17 19.26 -70.02
C THR A 17 -30.32 18.02 -69.80
N LEU A 18 -30.22 17.10 -70.79
CA LEU A 18 -29.36 15.92 -70.66
C LEU A 18 -27.87 16.25 -70.50
N ALA A 19 -27.39 17.28 -71.19
CA ALA A 19 -26.00 17.71 -71.11
C ALA A 19 -25.66 18.35 -69.74
N PHE A 20 -26.58 19.12 -69.16
CA PHE A 20 -26.37 19.80 -67.88
C PHE A 20 -26.68 18.94 -66.65
N LEU A 21 -27.53 17.91 -66.79
CA LEU A 21 -27.91 17.02 -65.69
C LEU A 21 -26.74 16.36 -64.95
N PRO A 22 -25.72 15.77 -65.62
CA PRO A 22 -24.60 15.14 -64.91
C PRO A 22 -23.78 16.16 -64.10
N PHE A 23 -23.66 17.39 -64.59
CA PHE A 23 -22.96 18.46 -63.88
C PHE A 23 -23.69 18.89 -62.61
N LEU A 24 -25.01 19.06 -62.69
CA LEU A 24 -25.83 19.38 -61.51
C LEU A 24 -25.80 18.26 -60.47
N PHE A 25 -25.87 16.99 -60.92
CA PHE A 25 -25.80 15.84 -60.03
C PHE A 25 -24.44 15.72 -59.35
N ALA A 26 -23.34 15.93 -60.09
CA ALA A 26 -21.99 15.95 -59.53
C ALA A 26 -21.84 17.04 -58.45
N LYS A 27 -22.31 18.26 -58.73
CA LYS A 27 -22.22 19.40 -57.81
C LYS A 27 -23.13 19.23 -56.59
N ALA A 28 -24.32 18.66 -56.76
CA ALA A 28 -25.22 18.33 -55.66
C ALA A 28 -24.62 17.26 -54.75
N ARG A 29 -24.00 16.23 -55.35
CA ARG A 29 -23.34 15.14 -54.62
C ARG A 29 -22.15 15.64 -53.80
N THR A 30 -21.28 16.47 -54.37
CA THR A 30 -20.14 17.04 -53.62
C THR A 30 -20.63 17.91 -52.47
N ARG A 31 -21.64 18.77 -52.70
CA ARG A 31 -22.22 19.62 -51.66
C ARG A 31 -22.84 18.79 -50.53
N ALA A 32 -23.59 17.74 -50.86
CA ALA A 32 -24.19 16.85 -49.88
C ALA A 32 -23.13 16.09 -49.06
N PHE A 33 -22.05 15.65 -49.71
CA PHE A 33 -20.92 15.01 -49.04
C PHE A 33 -20.21 15.96 -48.08
N ASP A 34 -19.89 17.18 -48.54
CA ASP A 34 -19.22 18.19 -47.72
C ASP A 34 -20.08 18.62 -46.53
N SER A 35 -21.40 18.81 -46.73
CA SER A 35 -22.32 19.11 -45.63
C SER A 35 -22.44 17.94 -44.64
N GLY A 36 -22.50 16.71 -45.14
CA GLY A 36 -22.57 15.52 -44.29
C GLY A 36 -21.29 15.33 -43.48
N ARG A 37 -20.13 15.59 -44.09
CA ARG A 37 -18.83 15.54 -43.41
C ARG A 37 -18.73 16.62 -42.33
N ALA A 38 -19.15 17.85 -42.62
CA ALA A 38 -19.13 18.94 -41.65
C ALA A 38 -20.03 18.63 -40.44
N ALA A 39 -21.27 18.17 -40.68
CA ALA A 39 -22.19 17.77 -39.61
C ALA A 39 -21.65 16.57 -38.79
N GLY A 40 -21.01 15.61 -39.44
CA GLY A 40 -20.37 14.48 -38.77
C GLY A 40 -19.18 14.90 -37.91
N LEU A 41 -18.39 15.88 -38.35
CA LEU A 41 -17.29 16.43 -37.55
C LEU A 41 -17.81 17.18 -36.33
N GLU A 42 -18.82 18.04 -36.51
CA GLU A 42 -19.41 18.81 -35.41
C GLU A 42 -20.01 17.90 -34.33
N THR A 43 -20.76 16.87 -34.72
CA THR A 43 -21.31 15.89 -33.78
C THR A 43 -20.21 15.11 -33.06
N ARG A 44 -19.16 14.68 -33.77
CA ARG A 44 -18.01 14.00 -33.16
C ARG A 44 -17.28 14.89 -32.18
N ASP A 45 -17.06 16.15 -32.52
CA ASP A 45 -16.34 17.10 -31.67
C ASP A 45 -17.17 17.46 -30.42
N ALA A 46 -18.49 17.60 -30.56
CA ALA A 46 -19.41 17.76 -29.43
C ALA A 46 -19.37 16.54 -28.48
N ILE A 47 -19.48 15.32 -29.01
CA ILE A 47 -19.40 14.10 -28.20
C ILE A 47 -18.03 13.98 -27.52
N ASN A 48 -16.95 14.22 -28.26
CA ASN A 48 -15.59 14.12 -27.74
C ASN A 48 -15.35 15.15 -26.63
N SER A 49 -15.77 16.40 -26.82
CA SER A 49 -15.64 17.43 -25.78
C SER A 49 -16.44 17.09 -24.52
N GLN A 50 -17.62 16.49 -24.67
CA GLN A 50 -18.41 16.00 -23.54
C GLN A 50 -17.71 14.85 -22.80
N GLN A 51 -17.15 13.88 -23.53
CA GLN A 51 -16.39 12.78 -22.94
C GLN A 51 -15.13 13.27 -22.21
N VAL A 52 -14.41 14.22 -22.79
CA VAL A 52 -13.23 14.84 -22.16
C VAL A 52 -13.65 15.57 -20.88
N ALA A 53 -14.79 16.26 -20.89
CA ALA A 53 -15.30 16.93 -19.70
C ALA A 53 -15.70 15.93 -18.61
N SER A 54 -16.39 14.83 -18.93
CA SER A 54 -16.77 13.82 -17.94
C SER A 54 -15.55 13.13 -17.33
N ILE A 55 -14.57 12.74 -18.16
CA ILE A 55 -13.33 12.10 -17.69
C ILE A 55 -12.54 13.05 -16.78
N ARG A 56 -12.52 14.36 -17.07
CA ARG A 56 -11.87 15.35 -16.21
C ARG A 56 -12.53 15.43 -14.84
N ILE A 57 -13.86 15.43 -14.79
CA ILE A 57 -14.62 15.44 -13.53
C ILE A 57 -14.31 14.18 -12.71
N GLU A 58 -14.34 13.01 -13.34
CA GLU A 58 -14.01 11.74 -12.68
C GLU A 58 -12.57 11.73 -12.14
N ARG A 59 -11.61 12.26 -12.90
CA ARG A 59 -10.22 12.38 -12.46
C ARG A 59 -10.08 13.30 -11.25
N ASP A 60 -10.79 14.43 -11.25
CA ASP A 60 -10.76 15.39 -10.14
C ASP A 60 -11.36 14.78 -8.88
N GLU A 61 -12.47 14.06 -9.01
CA GLU A 61 -13.07 13.34 -7.90
C GLU A 61 -12.14 12.27 -7.33
N LEU A 62 -11.50 11.46 -8.19
CA LEU A 62 -10.52 10.46 -7.76
C LEU A 62 -9.31 11.10 -7.07
N ALA A 63 -8.82 12.24 -7.55
CA ALA A 63 -7.72 12.96 -6.92
C ALA A 63 -8.09 13.41 -5.49
N ILE A 64 -9.29 13.95 -5.30
CA ILE A 64 -9.81 14.34 -3.98
C ILE A 64 -9.93 13.12 -3.05
N GLN A 65 -10.44 12.00 -3.56
CA GLN A 65 -10.56 10.76 -2.78
C GLN A 65 -9.18 10.25 -2.35
N LEU A 66 -8.21 10.21 -3.26
CA LEU A 66 -6.84 9.78 -2.96
C LEU A 66 -6.17 10.67 -1.91
N GLU A 67 -6.33 12.00 -1.99
CA GLU A 67 -5.80 12.91 -0.97
C GLU A 67 -6.44 12.64 0.40
N ALA A 68 -7.75 12.40 0.44
CA ALA A 68 -8.46 12.08 1.68
C ALA A 68 -7.99 10.74 2.28
N GLU A 69 -7.80 9.71 1.44
CA GLU A 69 -7.25 8.42 1.86
C GLU A 69 -5.81 8.52 2.35
N GLN A 70 -4.95 9.26 1.65
CA GLN A 70 -3.57 9.49 2.07
C GLN A 70 -3.51 10.17 3.44
N ARG A 71 -4.35 11.19 3.68
CA ARG A 71 -4.43 11.85 4.98
C ARG A 71 -4.87 10.88 6.08
N LYS A 72 -5.91 10.08 5.84
CA LYS A 72 -6.36 9.03 6.77
C LYS A 72 -5.25 8.00 7.05
N HIS A 73 -4.53 7.58 6.03
CA HIS A 73 -3.44 6.63 6.18
C HIS A 73 -2.30 7.22 7.02
N LEU A 74 -1.94 8.49 6.80
CA LEU A 74 -0.93 9.18 7.60
C LEU A 74 -1.33 9.31 9.08
N THR A 75 -2.60 9.61 9.37
CA THR A 75 -3.07 9.69 10.76
C THR A 75 -3.07 8.33 11.45
N ILE A 76 -3.50 7.27 10.75
CA ILE A 76 -3.44 5.89 11.26
C ILE A 76 -1.98 5.48 11.52
N LYS A 77 -1.07 5.79 10.58
CA LYS A 77 0.35 5.48 10.73
C LYS A 77 0.96 6.21 11.93
N ALA A 78 0.65 7.49 12.11
CA ALA A 78 1.12 8.27 13.27
C ALA A 78 0.58 7.69 14.59
N ALA A 79 -0.70 7.32 14.63
CA ALA A 79 -1.30 6.68 15.81
C ALA A 79 -0.65 5.33 16.12
N LEU A 80 -0.36 4.52 15.10
CA LEU A 80 0.34 3.25 15.26
C LEU A 80 1.76 3.45 15.78
N GLN A 81 2.51 4.40 15.23
CA GLN A 81 3.86 4.73 15.70
C GLN A 81 3.85 5.20 17.16
N SER A 82 2.87 6.02 17.55
CA SER A 82 2.70 6.42 18.95
C SER A 82 2.44 5.24 19.87
N ARG A 83 1.59 4.28 19.45
CA ARG A 83 1.32 3.07 20.23
C ARG A 83 2.54 2.16 20.33
N VAL A 84 3.31 2.02 19.25
CA VAL A 84 4.56 1.26 19.27
C VAL A 84 5.52 1.90 20.27
N LYS A 85 5.70 3.22 20.22
CA LYS A 85 6.54 3.92 21.18
C LYS A 85 6.05 3.74 22.62
N GLU A 86 4.75 3.86 22.87
CA GLU A 86 4.18 3.62 24.20
C GLU A 86 4.46 2.18 24.67
N LEU A 87 4.31 1.19 23.80
CA LEU A 87 4.60 -0.21 24.11
C LEU A 87 6.09 -0.43 24.37
N GLU A 88 6.97 0.19 23.59
CA GLU A 88 8.42 0.16 23.80
C GLU A 88 8.79 0.80 25.13
N ASP A 89 8.25 1.99 25.44
CA ASP A 89 8.47 2.69 26.71
C ASP A 89 7.96 1.87 27.90
N ARG A 90 6.82 1.17 27.75
CA ARG A 90 6.29 0.25 28.78
C ARG A 90 7.16 -0.99 28.92
N ILE A 91 7.63 -1.57 27.82
CA ILE A 91 8.56 -2.71 27.88
C ILE A 91 9.84 -2.28 28.59
N MET A 92 10.40 -1.12 28.23
CA MET A 92 11.57 -0.56 28.90
C MET A 92 11.29 -0.32 30.38
N SER A 93 10.16 0.27 30.77
CA SER A 93 9.85 0.50 32.20
C SER A 93 9.65 -0.79 32.99
N TYR A 94 9.11 -1.85 32.39
CA TYR A 94 9.04 -3.18 33.00
C TYR A 94 10.39 -3.92 32.98
N THR A 95 11.31 -3.56 32.09
CA THR A 95 12.66 -4.15 31.95
C THR A 95 13.79 -3.24 32.48
N ASP A 96 13.45 -2.11 33.10
CA ASP A 96 14.36 -1.17 33.76
C ASP A 96 15.03 -1.76 35.02
N MET A 97 14.80 -3.05 35.31
CA MET A 97 15.78 -3.88 35.99
C MET A 97 16.69 -4.51 34.91
N PRO A 98 17.78 -3.83 34.50
CA PRO A 98 18.73 -4.43 33.59
C PRO A 98 19.23 -5.71 34.24
N VAL A 99 19.13 -6.82 33.52
CA VAL A 99 19.73 -8.07 33.97
C VAL A 99 21.22 -7.80 34.14
N THR A 100 21.69 -7.85 35.38
CA THR A 100 23.05 -7.47 35.74
C THR A 100 23.97 -8.68 35.74
N ARG A 101 25.27 -8.42 35.78
CA ARG A 101 26.27 -9.48 36.04
C ARG A 101 26.05 -10.15 37.40
N ALA A 102 25.50 -9.41 38.38
CA ALA A 102 25.17 -9.97 39.70
C ALA A 102 24.04 -11.02 39.59
N ASP A 103 23.03 -10.78 38.75
CA ASP A 103 21.95 -11.73 38.51
C ASP A 103 22.45 -13.02 37.84
N HIS A 104 23.33 -12.88 36.84
CA HIS A 104 24.00 -14.02 36.21
C HIS A 104 24.79 -14.85 37.23
N ASP A 105 25.58 -14.19 38.07
CA ASP A 105 26.39 -14.86 39.09
C ASP A 105 25.51 -15.53 40.16
N GLN A 106 24.39 -14.92 40.52
CA GLN A 106 23.41 -15.51 41.43
C GLN A 106 22.74 -16.76 40.83
N LEU A 107 22.35 -16.73 39.55
CA LEU A 107 21.81 -17.91 38.86
C LEU A 107 22.84 -19.04 38.79
N THR A 108 24.10 -18.72 38.49
CA THR A 108 25.19 -19.70 38.40
C THR A 108 25.49 -20.33 39.77
N LYS A 109 25.52 -19.52 40.84
CA LYS A 109 25.66 -20.01 42.21
C LYS A 109 24.47 -20.88 42.61
N THR A 110 23.25 -20.50 42.24
CA THR A 110 22.03 -21.28 42.54
C THR A 110 22.06 -22.64 41.85
N ALA A 111 22.47 -22.70 40.57
CA ALA A 111 22.67 -23.96 39.86
C ALA A 111 23.74 -24.85 40.53
N ALA A 112 24.87 -24.26 40.95
CA ALA A 112 25.91 -25.00 41.67
C ALA A 112 25.41 -25.55 43.02
N THR A 113 24.60 -24.78 43.75
CA THR A 113 23.98 -25.22 45.01
C THR A 113 22.96 -26.34 44.78
N LEU A 114 22.12 -26.25 43.74
CA LEU A 114 21.18 -27.32 43.38
C LEU A 114 21.90 -28.60 42.96
N LYS A 115 23.01 -28.49 42.26
CA LYS A 115 23.86 -29.64 41.91
C LYS A 115 24.45 -30.32 43.16
N LEU A 116 24.87 -29.52 44.15
CA LEU A 116 25.34 -30.05 45.44
C LEU A 116 24.19 -30.71 46.21
N ALA A 117 23.03 -30.07 46.28
CA ALA A 117 21.82 -30.60 46.92
C ALA A 117 21.33 -31.91 46.26
N GLY A 118 21.36 -31.99 44.93
CA GLY A 118 21.05 -33.22 44.20
C GLY A 118 22.03 -34.35 44.55
N ARG A 119 23.33 -34.06 44.72
CA ARG A 119 24.33 -35.06 45.15
C ARG A 119 24.11 -35.53 46.59
N THR A 120 23.75 -34.63 47.50
CA THR A 120 23.47 -35.00 48.90
C THR A 120 22.18 -35.82 49.01
N TRP A 121 21.12 -35.44 48.30
CA TRP A 121 19.88 -36.22 48.28
C TRP A 121 20.03 -37.58 47.60
N LYS A 122 20.89 -37.68 46.59
CA LYS A 122 21.27 -38.98 45.99
C LYS A 122 21.99 -39.87 47.02
N ALA A 123 22.89 -39.30 47.82
CA ALA A 123 23.58 -40.04 48.88
C ALA A 123 22.62 -40.49 50.00
N LEU A 124 21.57 -39.70 50.28
CA LEU A 124 20.52 -40.02 51.24
C LEU A 124 19.40 -40.92 50.66
N GLN A 125 19.52 -41.38 49.42
CA GLN A 125 18.55 -42.23 48.71
C GLN A 125 17.14 -41.63 48.60
N VAL A 126 17.02 -40.30 48.59
CA VAL A 126 15.74 -39.60 48.46
C VAL A 126 15.45 -39.33 46.97
N ALA A 127 14.90 -40.32 46.29
CA ALA A 127 14.75 -40.33 44.82
C ALA A 127 13.91 -39.16 44.22
N PRO A 128 12.73 -38.78 44.75
CA PRO A 128 11.92 -37.74 44.13
C PRO A 128 12.58 -36.36 44.18
N GLN A 129 13.22 -36.03 45.30
CA GLN A 129 13.88 -34.76 45.55
C GLN A 129 15.17 -34.66 44.73
N THR A 130 15.87 -35.78 44.51
CA THR A 130 17.06 -35.84 43.65
C THR A 130 16.73 -35.46 42.21
N GLN A 131 15.62 -35.99 41.67
CA GLN A 131 15.20 -35.71 40.31
C GLN A 131 14.70 -34.27 40.16
N HIS A 132 13.92 -33.79 41.13
CA HIS A 132 13.48 -32.40 41.17
C HIS A 132 14.65 -31.40 41.22
N ALA A 133 15.71 -31.68 41.99
CA ALA A 133 16.92 -30.86 42.01
C ALA A 133 17.62 -30.83 40.65
N ALA A 134 17.68 -31.97 39.95
CA ALA A 134 18.32 -32.07 38.64
C ALA A 134 17.55 -31.28 37.58
N ASP A 135 16.22 -31.38 37.57
CA ASP A 135 15.36 -30.65 36.62
C ASP A 135 15.44 -29.13 36.88
N GLN A 136 15.41 -28.71 38.15
CA GLN A 136 15.58 -27.30 38.52
C GLN A 136 16.97 -26.77 38.19
N GLN A 137 18.02 -27.58 38.35
CA GLN A 137 19.38 -27.21 37.96
C GLN A 137 19.45 -26.91 36.46
N LEU A 138 18.95 -27.82 35.62
CA LEU A 138 18.94 -27.65 34.16
C LEU A 138 18.17 -26.40 33.72
N TYR A 139 17.03 -26.13 34.35
CA TYR A 139 16.24 -24.93 34.08
C TYR A 139 17.00 -23.64 34.42
N ILE A 140 17.63 -23.59 35.59
CA ILE A 140 18.41 -22.41 36.02
C ILE A 140 19.67 -22.23 35.17
N GLU A 141 20.34 -23.31 34.75
CA GLU A 141 21.46 -23.24 33.81
C GLU A 141 21.03 -22.67 32.45
N GLY A 142 19.88 -23.10 31.94
CA GLY A 142 19.30 -22.55 30.71
C GLY A 142 18.86 -21.08 30.82
N LEU A 143 18.45 -20.65 32.03
CA LEU A 143 18.18 -19.24 32.31
C LEU A 143 19.48 -18.42 32.37
N ALA A 144 20.50 -18.92 33.06
CA ALA A 144 21.81 -18.28 33.15
C ALA A 144 22.46 -18.10 31.77
N ALA A 145 22.37 -19.10 30.88
CA ALA A 145 22.90 -19.00 29.52
C ALA A 145 22.20 -17.91 28.68
N ARG A 146 20.88 -17.76 28.82
CA ARG A 146 20.11 -16.69 28.16
C ARG A 146 20.47 -15.32 28.70
N VAL A 147 20.57 -15.17 30.01
CA VAL A 147 21.05 -13.95 30.68
C VAL A 147 22.47 -13.59 30.22
N HIS A 148 23.38 -14.56 30.14
CA HIS A 148 24.73 -14.35 29.65
C HIS A 148 24.74 -13.86 28.20
N SER A 149 23.88 -14.42 27.35
CA SER A 149 23.75 -13.97 25.95
C SER A 149 23.21 -12.54 25.84
N GLN A 150 22.26 -12.15 26.70
CA GLN A 150 21.71 -10.79 26.76
C GLN A 150 22.76 -9.77 27.25
N LEU A 151 23.54 -10.13 28.27
CA LEU A 151 24.67 -9.32 28.75
C LEU A 151 25.77 -9.10 27.70
N ARG A 152 25.91 -10.02 26.73
CA ARG A 152 26.90 -9.90 25.65
C ARG A 152 26.43 -9.00 24.51
N ILE A 153 25.12 -8.96 24.27
CA ILE A 153 24.51 -8.23 23.15
C ILE A 153 24.20 -6.78 23.55
N THR A 154 23.85 -6.55 24.81
CA THR A 154 23.55 -5.22 25.35
C THR A 154 24.80 -4.67 26.04
N PRO A 155 25.61 -3.81 25.39
CA PRO A 155 26.67 -3.10 26.11
C PRO A 155 26.05 -2.26 27.22
N ALA A 156 26.68 -2.29 28.40
CA ALA A 156 26.24 -1.55 29.57
C ALA A 156 25.97 -0.09 29.20
N LYS A 157 24.69 0.31 29.25
CA LYS A 157 24.34 1.73 29.21
C LYS A 157 25.04 2.36 30.42
N PRO A 158 25.94 3.35 30.23
CA PRO A 158 26.54 4.03 31.36
C PRO A 158 25.39 4.58 32.20
N ALA A 159 25.45 4.33 33.52
CA ALA A 159 24.54 4.94 34.46
C ALA A 159 24.56 6.45 34.18
N SER A 160 23.41 6.99 33.78
CA SER A 160 23.17 8.43 33.80
C SER A 160 23.53 8.86 35.22
N ALA A 161 24.64 9.57 35.36
CA ALA A 161 25.00 10.22 36.60
C ALA A 161 23.76 11.03 37.00
N GLY A 162 23.14 10.62 38.10
CA GLY A 162 22.05 11.36 38.71
C GLY A 162 22.56 12.76 38.96
N GLU A 163 21.94 13.71 38.29
CA GLU A 163 22.01 15.12 38.60
C GLU A 163 21.51 15.25 40.05
N VAL A 164 22.46 15.38 40.96
CA VAL A 164 22.23 15.81 42.34
C VAL A 164 21.75 17.25 42.27
N ALA A 165 20.47 17.46 42.51
CA ALA A 165 19.85 18.73 42.87
C ALA A 165 19.52 18.70 44.37
#